data_AF-A0A525KIN1-F1
#
_entry.id   AF-A0A525KIN1-F1
#
_cell.length_a   1.000
_cell.length_b   1.000
_cell.length_c   1.000
_cell.angle_alpha   90.00
_cell.angle_beta   90.00
_cell.angle_gamma   90.00
#
_symmetry.space_group_name_H-M   'P 1'
#
loop_
_entity.id
_entity.type
_entity.pdbx_description
1 polymer ?
#
loop_
_entity_poly.entity_id
_entity_poly.type
_entity_poly.pdbx_seq_one_letter_code
_entity_poly.pdbx_strand_id
1 'polypeptide(L)'
;MLVAFAVAAALSATSGPCQTVHGRIALWNGAPSVRIAVARTHRVLGVVQPNGSFDDLPPAVRAIWTGKEPDTDWAIEIEGDFKVCALTPDRPGHMQMVHLVKAAHLAPRPRR
;
A
#
# COMPACT_ATOMS: atom_id res chain seq x y z
N MET A 1 -21.26 7.91 44.31
CA MET A 1 -20.53 8.33 43.09
C MET A 1 -20.52 7.15 42.13
N LEU A 2 -21.35 7.19 41.08
CA LEU A 2 -21.33 6.19 40.00
C LEU A 2 -20.34 6.68 38.93
N VAL A 3 -19.31 5.89 38.66
CA VAL A 3 -18.35 6.14 37.58
C VAL A 3 -18.91 5.53 36.30
N ALA A 4 -19.25 6.36 35.32
CA ALA A 4 -19.63 5.92 33.99
C ALA A 4 -18.38 5.58 33.18
N PHE A 5 -18.21 4.31 32.82
CA PHE A 5 -17.21 3.90 31.82
C PHE A 5 -17.81 4.11 30.43
N ALA A 6 -17.31 5.11 29.70
CA ALA A 6 -17.59 5.26 28.28
C ALA A 6 -16.80 4.21 27.49
N VAL A 7 -17.48 3.26 26.87
CA VAL A 7 -16.87 2.33 25.91
C VAL A 7 -16.78 3.07 24.58
N ALA A 8 -15.58 3.53 24.22
CA ALA A 8 -15.31 4.05 22.89
C ALA A 8 -15.32 2.88 21.89
N ALA A 9 -16.37 2.78 21.08
CA ALA A 9 -16.40 1.86 19.95
C ALA A 9 -15.43 2.37 18.87
N ALA A 10 -14.30 1.69 18.71
CA ALA A 10 -13.41 1.93 17.58
C ALA A 10 -14.13 1.49 16.29
N LEU A 11 -14.46 2.46 15.43
CA LEU A 11 -14.92 2.22 14.06
C LEU A 11 -13.79 1.51 13.30
N SER A 12 -13.82 0.18 13.30
CA SER A 12 -12.95 -0.62 12.46
C SER A 12 -13.41 -0.39 11.03
N ALA A 13 -12.62 0.34 10.22
CA ALA A 13 -12.86 0.41 8.79
C ALA A 13 -12.82 -1.03 8.24
N THR A 14 -13.98 -1.59 7.88
CA THR A 14 -14.05 -2.92 7.27
C THR A 14 -13.33 -2.85 5.93
N SER A 15 -12.08 -3.30 5.91
CA SER A 15 -11.38 -3.62 4.67
C SER A 15 -12.14 -4.74 3.96
N GLY A 16 -12.36 -4.59 2.66
CA GLY A 16 -12.89 -5.64 1.81
C GLY A 16 -11.94 -6.84 1.70
N PRO A 17 -12.23 -7.81 0.82
CA PRO A 17 -11.46 -9.04 0.72
C PRO A 17 -9.97 -8.75 0.49
N CYS A 18 -9.13 -9.56 1.14
CA CYS A 18 -7.70 -9.50 0.99
C CYS A 18 -7.21 -10.56 0.00
N GLN A 19 -6.24 -10.20 -0.84
CA GLN A 19 -5.62 -11.09 -1.82
C GLN A 19 -4.12 -10.83 -1.91
N THR A 20 -3.36 -11.82 -2.34
CA THR A 20 -1.95 -11.64 -2.67
C THR A 20 -1.82 -11.39 -4.17
N VAL A 21 -1.16 -10.30 -4.53
CA VAL A 21 -0.84 -9.97 -5.93
C VAL A 21 0.67 -10.00 -6.13
N HIS A 22 1.10 -10.55 -7.26
CA HIS A 22 2.47 -10.44 -7.71
C HIS A 22 2.61 -9.22 -8.63
N GLY A 23 3.64 -8.41 -8.47
CA GLY A 23 3.80 -7.20 -9.27
C GLY A 23 4.98 -6.33 -8.89
N ARG A 24 4.89 -5.05 -9.27
CA ARG A 24 5.90 -4.03 -8.97
C ARG A 24 5.26 -2.89 -8.19
N ILE A 25 5.80 -2.59 -7.02
CA ILE A 25 5.42 -1.41 -6.24
C ILE A 25 6.41 -0.26 -6.56
N ALA A 26 5.88 0.91 -6.87
CA ALA A 26 6.67 2.12 -7.16
C ALA A 26 5.98 3.40 -6.63
N LEU A 27 6.75 4.45 -6.42
CA LEU A 27 6.25 5.80 -6.10
C LEU A 27 5.79 6.52 -7.38
N TRP A 28 4.70 7.28 -7.36
CA TRP A 28 4.20 8.02 -8.52
C TRP A 28 3.65 9.37 -8.07
N ASN A 29 3.61 10.32 -9.00
CA ASN A 29 2.97 11.61 -8.75
C ASN A 29 1.43 11.45 -8.64
N GLY A 30 0.83 12.17 -7.71
CA GLY A 30 -0.62 12.17 -7.45
C GLY A 30 -1.04 11.36 -6.22
N ALA A 31 -2.34 11.31 -5.93
CA ALA A 31 -2.90 10.60 -4.78
C ALA A 31 -3.62 9.31 -5.23
N PRO A 32 -3.19 8.12 -4.81
CA PRO A 32 -2.07 7.84 -3.91
C PRO A 32 -0.73 7.77 -4.65
N SER A 33 0.34 8.07 -3.91
CA SER A 33 1.71 8.06 -4.43
C SER A 33 2.25 6.63 -4.59
N VAL A 34 1.99 5.74 -3.64
CA VAL A 34 2.45 4.34 -3.74
C VAL A 34 1.47 3.55 -4.60
N ARG A 35 1.97 2.87 -5.63
CA ARG A 35 1.16 2.08 -6.56
C ARG A 35 1.76 0.73 -6.84
N ILE A 36 0.91 -0.28 -7.02
CA ILE A 36 1.31 -1.63 -7.43
C ILE A 36 0.81 -1.88 -8.85
N ALA A 37 1.72 -2.05 -9.80
CA ALA A 37 1.41 -2.58 -11.12
C ALA A 37 1.37 -4.11 -11.05
N VAL A 38 0.18 -4.69 -11.23
CA VAL A 38 -0.03 -6.15 -11.10
C VAL A 38 0.53 -6.85 -12.33
N ALA A 39 1.42 -7.82 -12.12
CA ALA A 39 2.14 -8.50 -13.18
C ALA A 39 1.18 -9.19 -14.17
N ARG A 40 1.53 -9.15 -15.46
CA ARG A 40 0.76 -9.75 -16.56
C ARG A 40 -0.67 -9.20 -16.71
N THR A 41 -0.95 -8.01 -16.17
CA THR A 41 -2.22 -7.30 -16.35
C THR A 41 -1.98 -5.82 -16.62
N HIS A 42 -3.03 -5.10 -16.99
CA HIS A 42 -3.03 -3.63 -17.02
C HIS A 42 -3.51 -3.00 -15.70
N ARG A 43 -3.65 -3.81 -14.63
CA ARG A 43 -4.22 -3.36 -13.37
C ARG A 43 -3.18 -2.61 -12.55
N VAL A 44 -3.57 -1.43 -12.06
CA VAL A 44 -2.82 -0.65 -11.08
C VAL A 44 -3.65 -0.52 -9.81
N LEU A 45 -3.04 -0.83 -8.67
CA LEU A 45 -3.62 -0.64 -7.35
C LEU A 45 -2.97 0.59 -6.69
N GLY A 46 -3.79 1.43 -6.07
CA GLY A 46 -3.33 2.55 -5.26
C GLY A 46 -3.22 2.17 -3.80
N VAL A 47 -2.03 2.26 -3.22
CA VAL A 47 -1.80 1.93 -1.81
C VAL A 47 -2.02 3.19 -0.97
N VAL A 48 -3.10 3.18 -0.18
CA VAL A 48 -3.45 4.29 0.69
C VAL A 48 -2.49 4.34 1.88
N GLN A 49 -1.92 5.52 2.12
CA GLN A 49 -1.13 5.86 3.30
C GLN A 49 -1.93 6.90 4.09
N PRO A 50 -2.74 6.49 5.08
CA PRO A 50 -3.64 7.38 5.82
C PRO A 50 -2.95 8.62 6.40
N ASN A 51 -1.70 8.47 6.85
CA ASN A 51 -0.94 9.54 7.49
C ASN A 51 -0.06 10.34 6.50
N GLY A 52 -0.14 10.04 5.19
CA GLY A 52 0.76 10.61 4.18
C GLY A 52 2.23 10.24 4.36
N SER A 53 2.53 9.29 5.25
CA SER A 53 3.85 8.77 5.56
C SER A 53 3.99 7.32 5.06
N PHE A 54 5.23 6.89 4.86
CA PHE A 54 5.54 5.51 4.56
C PHE A 54 5.43 4.58 5.77
N ASP A 55 5.20 5.10 6.98
CA ASP A 55 5.10 4.31 8.23
C ASP A 55 4.07 3.17 8.17
N ASP A 56 3.01 3.37 7.39
CA ASP A 56 1.94 2.38 7.18
C ASP A 56 2.34 1.26 6.20
N LEU A 57 3.49 1.37 5.53
CA LEU A 57 4.02 0.32 4.67
C LEU A 57 4.66 -0.81 5.50
N PRO A 58 4.60 -2.07 5.02
CA PRO A 58 5.27 -3.18 5.68
C PRO A 58 6.75 -2.88 5.95
N PRO A 59 7.31 -3.28 7.11
CA PRO A 59 8.71 -2.99 7.46
C PRO A 59 9.72 -3.39 6.38
N ALA A 60 9.48 -4.50 5.68
CA ALA A 60 10.33 -4.98 4.59
C ALA A 60 10.37 -4.01 3.39
N VAL A 61 9.29 -3.28 3.12
CA VAL A 61 9.24 -2.24 2.09
C VAL A 61 9.96 -0.98 2.58
N ARG A 62 9.75 -0.59 3.84
CA ARG A 62 10.42 0.57 4.46
C ARG A 62 11.93 0.41 4.61
N ALA A 63 12.43 -0.82 4.67
CA ALA A 63 13.85 -1.11 4.64
C ALA A 63 14.49 -0.79 3.28
N ILE A 64 13.69 -0.66 2.22
CA ILE A 64 14.13 -0.30 0.86
C ILE A 64 13.80 1.17 0.58
N TRP A 65 12.56 1.60 0.84
CA TRP A 65 12.15 3.01 0.75
C TRP A 65 12.13 3.64 2.12
N THR A 66 13.18 4.38 2.44
CA THR A 66 13.35 4.91 3.78
C THR A 66 12.48 6.13 4.05
N GLY A 67 11.98 6.79 2.99
CA GLY A 67 11.24 8.05 3.06
C GLY A 67 12.14 9.26 3.35
N LYS A 68 13.45 9.05 3.46
CA LYS A 68 14.45 10.07 3.84
C LYS A 68 15.33 10.52 2.67
N GLU A 69 15.34 9.75 1.58
CA GLU A 69 16.15 10.00 0.40
C GLU A 69 15.27 10.02 -0.85
N PRO A 70 14.54 11.13 -1.12
CA PRO A 70 13.57 11.18 -2.21
C PRO A 70 14.18 10.82 -3.57
N ASP A 71 15.37 11.31 -3.89
CA ASP A 71 15.99 11.05 -5.20
C ASP A 71 16.26 9.55 -5.42
N THR A 72 16.65 8.83 -4.36
CA THR A 72 16.89 7.38 -4.40
C THR A 72 15.57 6.60 -4.36
N ASP A 73 14.67 6.93 -3.43
CA ASP A 73 13.41 6.21 -3.22
C ASP A 73 12.53 6.24 -4.48
N TRP A 74 12.47 7.38 -5.17
CA TRP A 74 11.68 7.55 -6.39
C TRP A 74 12.28 6.87 -7.62
N ALA A 75 13.59 6.59 -7.59
CA ALA A 75 14.33 5.88 -8.63
C ALA A 75 14.31 4.35 -8.47
N ILE A 76 13.69 3.81 -7.41
CA ILE A 76 13.61 2.37 -7.15
C ILE A 76 12.17 1.88 -7.34
N GLU A 77 12.00 0.78 -8.08
CA GLU A 77 10.80 -0.06 -8.02
C GLU A 77 11.12 -1.37 -7.30
N ILE A 78 10.14 -1.96 -6.61
CA ILE A 78 10.32 -3.22 -5.88
C ILE A 78 9.39 -4.25 -6.52
N GLU A 79 9.97 -5.30 -7.08
CA GLU A 79 9.22 -6.48 -7.53
C GLU A 79 8.99 -7.42 -6.35
N GLY A 80 7.82 -8.04 -6.27
CA GLY A 80 7.54 -9.03 -5.23
C GLY A 80 6.06 -9.41 -5.12
N ASP A 81 5.73 -10.01 -3.98
CA ASP A 81 4.39 -10.45 -3.62
C ASP A 81 3.80 -9.58 -2.51
N PHE A 82 2.60 -9.05 -2.76
CA PHE A 82 1.95 -8.05 -1.92
C PHE A 82 0.58 -8.54 -1.48
N LYS A 83 0.39 -8.73 -0.17
CA LYS A 83 -0.93 -8.99 0.40
C LYS A 83 -1.65 -7.66 0.60
N VAL A 84 -2.71 -7.45 -0.16
CA VAL A 84 -3.50 -6.21 -0.17
C VAL A 84 -4.93 -6.50 0.24
N CYS A 85 -5.56 -5.57 0.97
CA CYS A 85 -6.99 -5.62 1.27
C CYS A 85 -7.71 -4.47 0.58
N ALA A 86 -8.83 -4.77 -0.07
CA ALA A 86 -9.59 -3.78 -0.83
C ALA A 86 -10.14 -2.70 0.10
N LEU A 87 -10.00 -1.42 -0.29
CA LEU A 87 -10.69 -0.29 0.36
C LEU A 87 -11.83 0.23 -0.52
N THR A 88 -11.71 0.05 -1.84
CA THR A 88 -12.77 0.34 -2.80
C THR A 88 -13.12 -0.92 -3.61
N PRO A 89 -14.33 -0.99 -4.19
CA PRO A 89 -14.67 -2.03 -5.17
C PRO A 89 -13.71 -2.02 -6.37
N ASP A 90 -13.52 -3.19 -6.97
CA ASP A 90 -12.83 -3.30 -8.24
C ASP A 90 -13.74 -2.84 -9.39
N ARG A 91 -13.24 -1.95 -10.25
CA ARG A 91 -13.98 -1.39 -11.40
C ARG A 91 -13.04 -1.22 -12.60
N PRO A 92 -13.46 -1.64 -13.81
CA PRO A 92 -12.71 -1.38 -15.05
C PRO A 92 -12.43 0.11 -15.23
N GLY A 93 -11.22 0.46 -15.67
CA GLY A 93 -10.81 1.86 -15.91
C GLY A 93 -10.53 2.71 -14.66
N HIS A 94 -10.85 2.22 -13.46
CA HIS A 94 -10.57 2.92 -12.20
C HIS A 94 -9.48 2.22 -11.40
N MET A 95 -8.51 2.97 -10.88
CA MET A 95 -7.55 2.45 -9.90
C MET A 95 -8.28 2.03 -8.62
N GLN A 96 -8.07 0.79 -8.18
CA GLN A 96 -8.60 0.33 -6.89
C GLN A 96 -7.71 0.83 -5.77
N MET A 97 -8.32 1.41 -4.73
CA MET A 97 -7.62 1.76 -3.51
C MET A 97 -7.54 0.53 -2.60
N VAL A 98 -6.35 0.29 -2.06
CA VAL A 98 -6.04 -0.86 -1.21
C VAL A 98 -5.19 -0.42 -0.02
N HIS A 99 -5.24 -1.24 1.04
CA HIS A 99 -4.27 -1.21 2.11
C HIS A 99 -3.25 -2.35 1.91
N LEU A 100 -1.96 -2.06 2.05
CA LEU A 100 -0.89 -3.05 1.91
C LEU A 100 -0.56 -3.65 3.27
N VAL A 101 -0.88 -4.92 3.47
CA VAL A 101 -0.77 -5.59 4.78
C VAL A 101 0.57 -6.30 4.94
N LYS A 102 1.04 -6.97 3.89
CA LYS A 102 2.32 -7.72 3.91
C LYS A 102 3.01 -7.64 2.55
N ALA A 103 4.32 -7.79 2.57
CA ALA A 103 5.17 -7.83 1.40
C ALA A 103 6.22 -8.94 1.56
N ALA A 104 6.46 -9.73 0.52
CA ALA A 104 7.39 -10.86 0.52
C ALA A 104 8.09 -11.01 -0.83
N HIS A 105 9.18 -11.77 -0.87
CA HIS A 105 9.99 -12.02 -2.08
C HIS A 105 10.41 -10.72 -2.80
N LEU A 106 10.88 -9.75 -2.02
CA LEU A 106 11.18 -8.40 -2.51
C LEU A 106 12.51 -8.36 -3.25
N ALA A 107 12.49 -7.81 -4.45
CA ALA A 107 13.66 -7.53 -5.27
C ALA A 107 13.65 -6.05 -5.71
N PRO A 108 14.45 -5.18 -5.08
CA PRO A 108 14.59 -3.80 -5.53
C PRO A 108 15.30 -3.75 -6.89
N ARG A 109 14.82 -2.88 -7.78
CA ARG A 109 15.40 -2.64 -9.10
C ARG A 109 15.38 -1.15 -9.43
N PRO A 110 16.34 -0.65 -10.22
CA PRO A 110 16.24 0.69 -10.80
C PRO A 110 14.96 0.80 -11.62
N ARG A 111 14.25 1.90 -11.41
CA ARG A 111 13.06 2.24 -12.18
C ARG A 111 13.47 2.67 -13.58
N ARG A 112 12.84 2.07 -14.58
CA ARG A 112 13.04 2.39 -16.01
C ARG A 112 12.09 3.46 -16.49
#